data_AF-A0A7K9LFA9-F1
#
_entry.id   AF-A0A7K9LFA9-F1
#
_cell.length_a   1.000
_cell.length_b   1.000
_cell.length_c   1.000
_cell.angle_alpha   90.00
_cell.angle_beta   90.00
_cell.angle_gamma   90.00
#
_symmetry.space_group_name_H-M   'P 1'
#
loop_
_entity.id
_entity.type
_entity.pdbx_description
1 polymer ?
#
loop_
_entity_poly.entity_id
_entity_poly.type
_entity_poly.pdbx_seq_one_letter_code
_entity_poly.pdbx_strand_id
1 'polypeptide(L)'
;QPPVHPRFRTTNQTYGSRAPTVHELPNSFHSMPHKFSDHLSKSGMYRNDSLNTSLEKSHCTGSDTFITAYEHLDFHPSYNPSGPSHCRDQPP
;
A
#
# COMPACT_ATOMS: atom_id res chain seq x y z
N GLN A 1 -7.85 -32.82 35.67
CA GLN A 1 -7.44 -34.09 35.05
C GLN A 1 -7.64 -35.20 36.07
N PRO A 2 -8.25 -36.34 35.70
CA PRO A 2 -8.39 -37.48 36.61
C PRO A 2 -7.00 -37.97 37.08
N PRO A 3 -6.87 -38.48 38.32
CA PRO A 3 -5.59 -38.96 38.84
C PRO A 3 -5.04 -40.08 37.95
N VAL A 4 -3.84 -39.86 37.40
CA VAL A 4 -3.17 -40.84 36.55
C VAL A 4 -2.53 -41.92 37.41
N HIS A 5 -2.71 -43.18 37.02
CA HIS A 5 -2.15 -44.33 37.73
C HIS A 5 -0.61 -44.29 37.76
N PRO A 6 0.06 -44.44 38.92
CA PRO A 6 1.51 -44.24 39.06
C PRO A 6 2.38 -45.12 38.15
N ARG A 7 1.96 -46.36 37.83
CA ARG A 7 2.71 -47.26 36.93
C ARG A 7 2.38 -47.10 35.44
N PHE A 8 1.30 -46.42 35.08
CA PHE A 8 0.87 -46.30 33.69
C PHE A 8 1.04 -44.85 33.23
N ARG A 9 2.30 -44.44 33.12
CA ARG A 9 2.68 -43.11 32.65
C ARG A 9 3.36 -43.16 31.30
N THR A 10 3.00 -42.24 30.42
CA THR A 10 3.66 -42.05 29.13
C THR A 10 4.45 -40.73 29.14
N THR A 11 5.45 -40.61 28.27
CA THR A 11 6.28 -39.40 28.17
C THR A 11 5.44 -38.16 27.82
N ASN A 12 4.44 -38.31 26.94
CA ASN A 12 3.53 -37.24 26.54
C ASN A 12 2.68 -36.70 27.70
N GLN A 13 2.44 -37.50 28.75
CA GLN A 13 1.72 -37.03 29.94
C GLN A 13 2.50 -35.99 30.75
N THR A 14 3.77 -35.73 30.42
CA THR A 14 4.56 -34.66 31.06
C THR A 14 4.10 -33.27 30.61
N TYR A 15 3.69 -33.13 29.35
CA TYR A 15 3.21 -31.85 28.82
C TYR A 15 1.87 -31.47 29.47
N GLY A 16 1.77 -30.26 30.01
CA GLY A 16 0.58 -29.79 30.75
C GLY A 16 0.36 -30.43 32.12
N SER A 17 1.26 -31.29 32.61
CA SER A 17 1.14 -31.93 33.93
C SER A 17 1.37 -31.00 35.12
N ARG A 18 2.02 -29.86 34.88
CA ARG A 18 2.38 -28.86 35.90
C ARG A 18 1.50 -27.64 35.71
N ALA A 19 0.97 -27.12 36.81
CA ALA A 19 0.25 -25.87 36.79
C ALA A 19 1.22 -24.69 36.55
N PRO A 20 0.84 -23.68 35.76
CA PRO A 20 1.65 -22.49 35.57
C PRO A 20 1.79 -21.70 36.88
N THR A 21 2.93 -21.05 37.05
CA THR A 21 3.29 -20.24 38.21
C THR A 21 3.58 -18.79 37.79
N VAL A 22 3.50 -17.85 38.75
CA VAL A 22 3.76 -16.42 38.48
C VAL A 22 5.16 -16.15 37.94
N HIS A 23 6.14 -16.99 38.25
CA HIS A 23 7.52 -16.86 37.77
C HIS A 23 7.72 -17.36 36.34
N GLU A 24 6.75 -18.08 35.77
CA GLU A 24 6.77 -18.55 34.39
C GLU A 24 6.03 -17.60 33.44
N LEU A 25 5.24 -16.66 34.00
CA LEU A 25 4.48 -15.68 33.24
C LEU A 25 5.28 -14.40 33.00
N PRO A 26 5.11 -13.73 31.84
CA PRO A 26 5.70 -12.43 31.62
C PRO A 26 5.01 -11.37 32.50
N ASN A 27 5.78 -10.41 33.01
CA ASN A 27 5.25 -9.29 33.81
C ASN A 27 4.29 -8.38 33.03
N SER A 28 4.41 -8.34 31.70
CA SER A 28 3.50 -7.60 30.83
C SER A 28 3.35 -8.31 29.49
N PHE A 29 2.17 -8.23 28.90
CA PHE A 29 1.88 -8.75 27.57
C PHE A 29 1.20 -7.67 26.74
N HIS A 30 1.88 -7.24 25.67
CA HIS A 30 1.39 -6.22 24.76
C HIS A 30 0.87 -6.89 23.49
N SER A 31 -0.38 -7.36 23.52
CA SER A 31 -1.02 -7.91 22.33
C SER A 31 -1.22 -6.82 21.29
N MET A 32 -0.92 -7.11 20.03
CA MET A 32 -1.27 -6.22 18.92
C MET A 32 -2.76 -6.39 18.59
N PRO A 33 -3.60 -5.35 18.74
CA PRO A 33 -5.01 -5.45 18.36
C PRO A 33 -5.15 -5.37 16.84
N HIS A 34 -5.76 -6.39 16.24
CA HIS A 34 -6.02 -6.43 14.79
C HIS A 34 -7.39 -5.87 14.40
N LYS A 35 -8.14 -5.27 15.33
CA LYS A 35 -9.52 -4.80 15.13
C LYS A 35 -9.71 -3.92 13.88
N PHE A 36 -8.76 -3.01 13.60
CA PHE A 36 -8.80 -2.16 12.42
C PHE A 36 -8.64 -2.95 11.13
N SER A 37 -7.61 -3.81 11.08
CA SER A 37 -7.34 -4.65 9.91
C SER A 37 -8.44 -5.68 9.67
N ASP A 38 -8.99 -6.30 10.73
CA ASP A 38 -10.11 -7.24 10.64
C ASP A 38 -11.38 -6.58 10.10
N HIS A 39 -11.60 -5.30 10.44
CA HIS A 39 -12.72 -4.53 9.91
C HIS A 39 -12.56 -4.28 8.41
N LEU A 40 -11.41 -3.78 7.97
CA LEU A 40 -11.15 -3.45 6.56
C LEU A 40 -10.94 -4.67 5.67
N SER A 41 -10.40 -5.76 6.23
CA SER A 41 -10.20 -7.04 5.54
C SER A 41 -11.48 -7.57 4.89
N LYS A 42 -12.64 -7.34 5.52
CA LYS A 42 -13.96 -7.76 5.02
C LYS A 42 -14.34 -7.09 3.71
N SER A 43 -13.82 -5.89 3.45
CA SER A 43 -14.12 -5.11 2.26
C SER A 43 -13.35 -5.59 1.03
N GLY A 44 -12.35 -6.46 1.20
CA GLY A 44 -11.55 -7.01 0.11
C GLY A 44 -10.62 -6.00 -0.57
N MET A 45 -10.19 -6.33 -1.79
CA MET A 45 -9.28 -5.49 -2.56
C MET A 45 -10.00 -4.28 -3.18
N TYR A 46 -9.52 -3.08 -2.87
CA TYR A 46 -10.00 -1.86 -3.52
C TYR A 46 -9.74 -1.88 -5.03
N ARG A 47 -10.72 -1.41 -5.81
CA ARG A 47 -10.59 -1.15 -7.25
C ARG A 47 -10.72 0.34 -7.52
N ASN A 48 -9.83 0.87 -8.34
CA ASN A 48 -9.88 2.26 -8.77
C ASN A 48 -10.62 2.34 -10.11
N ASP A 49 -11.86 2.83 -10.07
CA ASP A 49 -12.70 3.09 -11.25
C ASP A 49 -12.78 4.60 -11.59
N SER A 50 -11.85 5.41 -11.07
CA SER A 50 -11.82 6.85 -11.33
C SER A 50 -11.20 7.19 -12.69
N LEU A 51 -11.61 8.34 -13.25
CA LEU A 51 -11.04 8.88 -14.49
C LEU A 51 -9.75 9.65 -14.19
N ASN A 52 -8.74 9.54 -15.06
CA ASN A 52 -7.59 10.41 -14.99
C ASN A 52 -7.97 11.80 -15.54
N THR A 53 -8.02 12.80 -14.67
CA THR A 53 -8.29 14.20 -15.02
C THR A 53 -7.05 15.09 -14.92
N SER A 54 -5.85 14.52 -14.76
CA SER A 54 -4.63 15.32 -14.73
C SER A 54 -4.42 15.96 -16.10
N LEU A 55 -4.30 17.29 -16.13
CA LEU A 55 -3.84 17.98 -17.34
C LEU A 55 -2.37 17.64 -17.59
N GLU A 56 -2.02 17.51 -18.87
CA GLU A 56 -0.63 17.36 -19.29
C GLU A 56 0.19 18.55 -18.77
N LYS A 57 1.27 18.25 -18.05
CA LYS A 57 2.24 19.26 -17.60
C LYS A 57 3.37 19.27 -18.62
N SER A 58 3.22 20.08 -19.66
CA SER A 58 4.33 20.32 -20.58
C SER A 58 5.40 21.19 -19.92
N HIS A 59 6.66 20.92 -20.23
CA HIS A 59 7.78 21.78 -19.81
C HIS A 59 7.79 23.11 -20.59
N CYS A 60 7.14 23.18 -21.75
CA CYS A 60 6.80 24.47 -22.35
C CYS A 60 5.68 25.07 -21.50
N THR A 61 6.00 26.12 -20.76
CA THR A 61 5.04 26.77 -19.87
C THR A 61 4.39 27.93 -20.63
N GLY A 62 3.49 27.63 -21.56
CA GLY A 62 2.68 28.62 -22.27
C GLY A 62 1.20 28.26 -22.21
N SER A 63 0.31 29.25 -22.22
CA SER A 63 -1.14 29.07 -22.36
C SER A 63 -1.54 28.28 -23.61
N ASP A 64 -0.62 28.21 -24.56
CA ASP A 64 -0.83 27.70 -25.92
C ASP A 64 -0.36 26.24 -26.05
N THR A 65 0.04 25.61 -24.94
CA THR A 65 0.66 24.26 -24.93
C THR A 65 -0.35 23.12 -24.78
N PHE A 66 -1.62 23.43 -24.49
CA PHE A 66 -2.65 22.40 -24.35
C PHE A 66 -3.25 22.09 -25.72
N ILE A 67 -2.94 20.91 -26.28
CA ILE A 67 -3.65 20.39 -27.45
C ILE A 67 -5.09 20.11 -27.02
N THR A 68 -6.01 21.01 -27.35
CA THR A 68 -7.43 20.80 -27.10
C THR A 68 -7.99 19.82 -28.13
N ALA A 69 -9.07 19.11 -27.79
CA ALA A 69 -9.73 18.20 -28.74
C ALA A 69 -10.28 18.91 -30.00
N TYR A 70 -10.24 20.25 -30.03
CA TYR A 70 -10.65 21.09 -31.15
C TYR A 70 -9.48 21.53 -32.05
N GLU A 71 -8.24 21.56 -31.53
CA GLU A 71 -7.03 22.08 -32.21
C GLU A 71 -6.01 20.97 -32.51
N HIS A 72 -6.45 19.83 -33.05
CA HIS A 72 -5.53 18.72 -33.39
C HIS A 72 -4.57 19.04 -34.56
N LEU A 73 -4.80 20.13 -35.29
CA LEU A 73 -4.02 20.52 -36.47
C LEU A 73 -3.20 21.80 -36.25
N ASP A 74 -3.40 22.47 -35.11
CA ASP A 74 -2.71 23.72 -34.78
C ASP A 74 -1.54 23.41 -33.87
N PHE A 75 -0.42 23.03 -34.50
CA PHE A 75 0.81 22.76 -33.78
C PHE A 75 1.32 24.03 -33.09
N HIS A 76 1.69 23.91 -31.82
CA HIS A 76 2.25 24.99 -31.03
C HIS A 76 3.45 25.65 -31.78
N PRO A 77 3.62 26.99 -31.77
CA PRO A 77 4.66 27.68 -32.54
C PRO A 77 6.11 27.25 -32.25
N SER A 78 6.35 26.50 -31.17
CA SER A 78 7.65 25.88 -30.87
C SER A 78 7.89 24.53 -31.57
N TYR A 79 6.88 23.95 -32.23
CA TYR A 79 6.94 22.67 -32.91
C TYR A 79 7.84 22.76 -34.15
N ASN A 80 8.90 21.97 -34.16
CA ASN A 80 9.82 21.86 -35.30
C ASN A 80 9.76 20.41 -35.85
N PRO A 81 9.20 20.19 -37.05
CA PRO A 81 9.13 18.84 -37.64
C PRO A 81 10.49 18.32 -38.10
N SER A 82 11.49 19.19 -38.21
CA SER A 82 12.83 18.89 -38.75
C SER A 82 13.92 18.83 -37.67
N GLY A 83 13.58 18.97 -36.39
CA GLY A 83 14.56 19.02 -35.30
C GLY A 83 13.94 19.18 -33.92
N PRO A 84 14.76 19.39 -32.87
CA PRO A 84 14.24 19.57 -31.51
C PRO A 84 13.35 20.82 -31.43
N SER A 85 12.22 20.68 -30.75
CA SER A 85 11.32 21.80 -30.46
C SER A 85 11.87 22.58 -29.26
N HIS A 86 12.12 23.89 -29.42
CA HIS A 86 12.69 24.74 -28.38
C HIS A 86 11.67 25.78 -27.93
N CYS A 87 11.52 25.96 -26.62
CA CYS A 87 10.71 27.06 -26.07
C CYS A 87 11.42 28.38 -26.36
N ARG A 88 10.70 29.40 -26.85
CA ARG A 88 11.31 30.70 -27.19
C ARG A 88 11.90 31.45 -25.99
N ASP A 89 11.53 31.08 -24.77
CA ASP A 89 11.97 31.72 -23.54
C ASP A 89 13.17 31.07 -22.85
N GLN A 90 13.93 30.22 -23.56
CA GLN A 90 15.16 29.67 -23.01
C GLN A 90 16.29 30.70 -23.19
N PRO A 91 16.84 31.30 -22.10
CA PRO A 91 17.97 32.20 -22.22
C PRO A 91 19.21 31.41 -22.73
N PRO A 92 20.18 32.11 -23.35
CA PRO A 92 21.39 31.48 -23.91
C PRO A 92 22.22 30.72 -22.87
#